data_AF-A0A256FS51-F1
#
_entry.id   AF-A0A256FS51-F1
#
_cell.length_a   1.000
_cell.length_b   1.000
_cell.length_c   1.000
_cell.angle_alpha   90.00
_cell.angle_beta   90.00
_cell.angle_gamma   90.00
#
_symmetry.space_group_name_H-M   'P 1'
#
loop_
_entity.id
_entity.type
_entity.pdbx_description
1 polymer ?
#
loop_
_entity_poly.entity_id
_entity_poly.type
_entity_poly.pdbx_seq_one_letter_code
_entity_poly.pdbx_strand_id
1 'polypeptide(L)' 'MYTLQKADTALTITNVTEVTGMTRKAAQEAIDPLVVRGLLKESWGRTSIGRGKARQYEIAPEIFEKLQGVYGA' A
#
# COMPACT_ATOMS: atom_id res chain seq x y z
N MET A 1 9.57 4.89 15.97
CA MET A 1 8.69 3.88 15.35
C MET A 1 7.70 4.64 14.46
N TYR A 2 7.96 4.73 13.15
CA TYR A 2 7.02 5.38 12.22
C TYR A 2 5.96 4.37 11.84
N THR A 3 5.03 4.15 12.76
CA THR A 3 3.92 3.25 12.54
C THR A 3 2.90 4.02 11.70
N LEU A 4 2.74 3.64 10.43
CA LEU A 4 1.50 3.87 9.67
C LEU A 4 0.37 2.97 10.25
N GLN A 5 0.28 2.90 11.58
CA GLN A 5 -0.87 2.43 12.32
C GLN A 5 -1.89 3.57 12.31
N LYS A 6 -2.80 3.55 11.35
CA LYS A 6 -4.22 3.85 11.61
C LYS A 6 -5.08 3.57 10.38
N ALA A 7 -5.01 2.33 9.92
CA ALA A 7 -6.19 1.56 9.59
C ALA A 7 -5.74 0.11 9.74
N ASP A 8 -6.41 -0.69 10.57
CA ASP A 8 -6.17 -2.13 10.67
C ASP A 8 -6.74 -2.83 9.42
N THR A 9 -6.46 -2.26 8.26
CA THR A 9 -7.20 -2.40 7.03
C THR A 9 -6.18 -2.47 5.91
N ALA A 10 -6.20 -3.58 5.18
CA ALA A 10 -5.30 -3.79 4.06
C ALA A 10 -5.37 -2.61 3.06
N LEU A 11 -4.23 -2.13 2.58
CA LEU A 11 -4.21 -1.12 1.53
C LEU A 11 -4.68 -1.78 0.23
N THR A 12 -5.90 -1.48 -0.18
CA THR A 12 -6.48 -1.95 -1.45
C THR A 12 -6.90 -0.74 -2.27
N ILE A 13 -7.03 -0.88 -3.58
CA ILE A 13 -7.55 0.21 -4.42
C ILE A 13 -8.91 0.69 -3.90
N THR A 14 -9.78 -0.23 -3.47
CA THR A 14 -11.09 0.09 -2.89
C THR A 14 -10.95 1.01 -1.68
N ASN A 15 -10.14 0.61 -0.69
CA ASN A 15 -9.99 1.41 0.53
C ASN A 15 -9.33 2.77 0.24
N VAL A 16 -8.40 2.83 -0.73
CA VAL A 16 -7.81 4.09 -1.17
C VAL A 16 -8.86 5.00 -1.79
N THR A 17 -9.71 4.48 -2.69
CA THR A 17 -10.78 5.29 -3.29
C THR A 17 -11.81 5.74 -2.26
N GLU A 18 -12.14 4.90 -1.27
CA GLU A 18 -13.09 5.22 -0.21
C GLU A 18 -12.56 6.32 0.72
N VAL A 19 -11.29 6.24 1.12
CA VAL A 19 -10.67 7.20 2.05
C VAL A 19 -10.32 8.53 1.37
N THR A 20 -9.86 8.48 0.12
CA THR A 20 -9.34 9.68 -0.58
C THR A 20 -10.37 10.35 -1.49
N GLY A 21 -11.49 9.68 -1.81
CA GLY A 21 -12.44 10.14 -2.82
C GLY A 21 -11.92 10.06 -4.26
N MET A 22 -10.73 9.48 -4.48
CA MET A 22 -10.16 9.30 -5.82
C MET A 22 -10.99 8.34 -6.66
N THR A 23 -10.95 8.52 -7.98
CA THR A 23 -11.41 7.48 -8.89
C THR A 23 -10.50 6.25 -8.79
N ARG A 24 -11.04 5.07 -9.09
CA ARG A 24 -10.27 3.82 -9.13
C ARG A 24 -9.02 3.92 -10.02
N LYS A 25 -9.16 4.60 -11.18
CA LYS A 25 -8.06 4.80 -12.12
C LYS A 25 -6.97 5.69 -11.53
N ALA A 26 -7.34 6.83 -10.94
CA ALA A 26 -6.39 7.74 -10.31
C ALA A 26 -5.64 7.07 -9.14
N ALA A 27 -6.35 6.28 -8.32
CA ALA A 27 -5.72 5.51 -7.25
C ALA A 27 -4.73 4.47 -7.80
N GLN A 28 -5.06 3.78 -8.90
CA GLN A 28 -4.16 2.84 -9.55
C GLN A 28 -2.92 3.54 -10.13
N GLU A 29 -3.10 4.66 -10.84
CA GLU A 29 -2.01 5.45 -11.42
C GLU A 29 -1.06 6.02 -10.36
N ALA A 30 -1.55 6.29 -9.15
CA ALA A 30 -0.72 6.69 -8.01
C ALA A 30 0.06 5.52 -7.38
N ILE A 31 -0.53 4.32 -7.37
CA ILE A 31 0.04 3.13 -6.73
C ILE A 31 1.04 2.40 -7.63
N ASP A 32 0.76 2.27 -8.93
CA ASP A 32 1.60 1.52 -9.87
C ASP A 32 3.08 1.94 -9.83
N PRO A 33 3.43 3.24 -9.85
CA PRO A 33 4.82 3.66 -9.76
C PRO A 33 5.50 3.26 -8.45
N LEU A 34 4.75 3.17 -7.35
CA LEU A 34 5.29 2.77 -6.05
C LEU A 34 5.59 1.27 -6.03
N VAL A 35 4.75 0.45 -6.67
CA VAL A 35 5.02 -0.98 -6.84
C VAL A 35 6.24 -1.20 -7.73
N VAL A 36 6.30 -0.52 -8.88
CA VAL A 36 7.42 -0.63 -9.83
C VAL A 36 8.76 -0.24 -9.19
N ARG A 37 8.75 0.77 -8.31
CA ARG A 37 9.96 1.21 -7.57
C ARG A 37 10.33 0.30 -6.40
N GLY A 38 9.56 -0.75 -6.13
CA GLY A 38 9.75 -1.63 -4.99
C GLY A 38 9.46 -0.93 -3.65
N LEU A 39 8.63 0.11 -3.67
CA LEU A 39 8.18 0.81 -2.47
C LEU A 39 6.91 0.18 -1.88
N LEU A 40 6.09 -0.43 -2.73
CA LEU A 40 4.97 -1.25 -2.31
C LEU A 40 5.15 -2.67 -2.83
N LYS A 41 4.79 -3.66 -2.02
CA LYS A 41 4.65 -5.06 -2.44
C LYS A 41 3.19 -5.32 -2.73
N GLU A 42 2.89 -5.88 -3.91
CA GLU A 42 1.55 -6.38 -4.21
C GLU A 42 1.41 -7.84 -3.77
N SER A 43 0.27 -8.17 -3.18
CA SER A 43 -0.12 -9.53 -2.85
C SER A 43 -1.60 -9.76 -3.18
N TRP A 44 -1.96 -11.02 -3.44
CA TRP A 44 -3.36 -11.40 -3.56
C TRP A 44 -3.92 -11.71 -2.18
N GLY A 45 -4.73 -10.80 -1.65
CA GLY A 45 -5.37 -10.98 -0.36
C GLY A 45 -6.86 -11.30 -0.48
N ARG A 46 -7.41 -11.84 0.60
CA ARG A 46 -8.86 -11.97 0.76
C ARG A 46 -9.43 -10.60 1.07
N THR A 47 -10.46 -10.20 0.35
CA THR A 47 -11.28 -9.03 0.74
C THR A 47 -11.86 -9.26 2.14
N SER A 48 -11.97 -8.19 2.93
CA SER A 48 -12.56 -8.20 4.29
C SER A 48 -13.99 -8.77 4.33
N ILE A 49 -14.66 -8.87 3.18
CA ILE A 49 -16.05 -9.37 3.02
C ILE A 49 -16.08 -10.84 2.53
N GLY A 50 -14.93 -11.48 2.32
CA GLY A 50 -14.86 -12.91 1.93
C GLY A 50 -15.40 -13.24 0.54
N ARG A 51 -15.73 -12.21 -0.27
CA ARG A 51 -16.41 -12.37 -1.58
C ARG A 51 -15.54 -12.02 -2.80
N GLY A 52 -14.21 -12.05 -2.66
CA GLY A 52 -13.31 -11.84 -3.79
C GLY A 52 -11.84 -11.80 -3.42
N LYS A 53 -10.98 -12.05 -4.42
CA LYS A 53 -9.54 -11.77 -4.37
C LYS A 53 -9.35 -10.29 -4.71
N ALA A 54 -8.69 -9.54 -3.84
CA ALA A 54 -8.28 -8.17 -4.13
C ALA A 54 -6.75 -8.09 -4.10
N ARG A 55 -6.19 -7.22 -4.94
CA ARG A 55 -4.80 -6.82 -4.77
C ARG A 55 -4.70 -6.00 -3.49
N GLN A 56 -3.87 -6.48 -2.60
CA GLN A 56 -3.45 -5.80 -1.39
C GLN A 56 -2.04 -5.28 -1.60
N TYR A 57 -1.76 -4.16 -0.97
CA TYR A 57 -0.48 -3.49 -1.03
C TYR A 57 0.06 -3.32 0.38
N GLU A 58 1.36 -3.48 0.54
CA GLU A 58 2.05 -3.25 1.80
C GLU A 58 3.34 -2.49 1.53
N ILE A 59 3.77 -1.67 2.49
CA ILE A 59 5.07 -1.00 2.40
C ILE A 59 6.14 -2.07 2.38
N ALA A 60 7.02 -2.03 1.37
CA ALA A 60 8.15 -2.94 1.30
C ALA A 60 9.06 -2.71 2.53
N PRO A 61 9.25 -3.70 3.43
CA PRO A 61 10.06 -3.53 4.63
C PRO A 61 11.48 -3.04 4.33
N GLU A 62 12.01 -3.42 3.17
CA GLU A 62 13.33 -3.05 2.67
C GLU A 62 13.49 -1.53 2.45
N ILE A 63 12.39 -0.76 2.35
CA ILE A 63 12.47 0.70 2.31
C ILE A 63 13.02 1.24 3.62
N PHE A 64 12.64 0.68 4.76
CA PHE A 64 13.09 1.21 6.05
C PHE A 64 14.60 1.06 6.22
N GLU A 65 15.18 -0.01 5.67
CA GLU A 65 16.63 -0.21 5.60
C GLU A 65 17.30 0.83 4.69
N LYS A 66 16.72 1.10 3.51
CA LYS A 66 17.20 2.16 2.61
C LYS A 66 17.09 3.55 3.23
N LEU A 67 16.04 3.82 4.00
CA LEU A 67 15.82 5.10 4.67
C LEU A 67 16.77 5.30 5.85
N GLN A 68 17.12 4.24 6.59
CA GLN A 68 18.15 4.31 7.63
C GLN A 68 19.50 4.73 7.06
N GLY A 69 19.90 4.18 5.90
CA GLY A 69 21.12 4.60 5.21
C GLY A 69 21.11 6.06 4.70
N VAL A 70 19.93 6.68 4.57
CA VAL A 70 19.75 8.08 4.10
C VAL A 70 19.58 9.08 5.26
N TYR A 71 19.01 8.66 6.39
CA TYR A 71 18.61 9.56 7.49
C TYR A 71 19.33 9.31 8.83
N GLY A 72 20.27 8.36 8.96
CA GLY A 72 21.20 8.37 10.10
C GLY A 72 21.93 7.07 10.43
N ALA A 73 23.24 7.22 10.66
CA ALA A 73 23.97 6.56 11.74
C ALA A 73 23.71 7.31 13.06
#